data_AF-A0A352JPH9-F1
#
_entry.id   AF-A0A352JPH9-F1
#
_cell.length_a   1.000
_cell.length_b   1.000
_cell.length_c   1.000
_cell.angle_alpha   90.00
_cell.angle_beta   90.00
_cell.angle_gamma   90.00
#
_symmetry.space_group_name_H-M   'P 1'
#
loop_
_entity.id
_entity.type
_entity.pdbx_description
1 polymer ?
#
loop_
_entity_poly.entity_id
_entity_poly.type
_entity_poly.pdbx_seq_one_letter_code
_entity_poly.pdbx_strand_id
1 'polypeptide(L)'
;MTEYIPIHYVCTNKDARKMIFAHDRFWVSNCGCREGNKDGCKRSRIDVCLSFRGDIGSSGSGLREIPLTEVVAILDEASEKKLVTRPFRGEKDRSVTEGICFCCNDCCGYILNREERCDKGTQIEST
;
A
#
# COMPACT_ATOMS: atom_id res chain seq x y z
N MET A 1 27.81 5.97 7.30
CA MET A 1 26.89 4.89 6.90
C MET A 1 25.58 5.55 6.53
N THR A 2 25.22 5.59 5.25
CA THR A 2 23.89 6.06 4.85
C THR A 2 22.86 5.06 5.37
N GLU A 3 21.97 5.54 6.24
CA GLU A 3 20.88 4.75 6.78
C GLU A 3 19.99 4.28 5.62
N TYR A 4 19.84 2.97 5.47
CA TYR A 4 18.95 2.40 4.45
C TYR A 4 17.50 2.63 4.91
N ILE A 5 16.74 3.40 4.13
CA ILE A 5 15.31 3.63 4.37
C ILE A 5 14.50 2.66 3.50
N PRO A 6 13.76 1.70 4.08
CA PRO A 6 12.85 0.83 3.37
C PRO A 6 11.83 1.56 2.50
N ILE A 7 11.42 0.92 1.41
CA ILE A 7 10.37 1.45 0.52
C ILE A 7 9.05 1.53 1.28
N HIS A 8 8.66 0.44 1.93
CA HIS A 8 7.39 0.33 2.63
C HIS A 8 7.55 0.54 4.13
N TYR A 9 6.53 1.12 4.73
CA TYR A 9 6.36 1.17 6.18
C TYR A 9 4.92 0.79 6.56
N VAL A 10 4.67 0.51 7.83
CA VAL A 10 3.31 0.25 8.34
C VAL A 10 2.73 1.53 8.96
N CYS A 11 1.46 1.82 8.72
CA CYS A 11 0.75 2.89 9.42
C CYS A 11 -0.66 2.45 9.85
N THR A 12 -1.30 3.27 10.68
CA THR A 12 -2.69 3.03 11.08
C THR A 12 -3.65 3.41 9.96
N ASN A 13 -4.86 2.82 9.93
CA ASN A 13 -5.93 3.27 9.02
C ASN A 13 -6.24 4.77 9.18
N LYS A 14 -6.10 5.33 10.39
CA LYS A 14 -6.28 6.76 10.66
C LYS A 14 -5.22 7.60 9.95
N ASP A 15 -3.96 7.18 9.96
CA ASP A 15 -2.87 7.89 9.28
C ASP A 15 -2.98 7.77 7.77
N ALA A 16 -3.35 6.60 7.27
CA ALA A 16 -3.66 6.41 5.86
C ALA A 16 -4.81 7.32 5.40
N ARG A 17 -5.85 7.48 6.21
CA ARG A 17 -6.93 8.44 5.95
C ARG A 17 -6.37 9.85 5.83
N LYS A 18 -5.53 10.31 6.76
CA LYS A 18 -4.92 11.65 6.66
C LYS A 18 -4.11 11.83 5.38
N MET A 19 -3.33 10.82 4.98
CA MET A 19 -2.56 10.86 3.74
C MET A 19 -3.49 10.98 2.53
N ILE A 20 -4.52 10.14 2.44
CA ILE A 20 -5.51 10.19 1.35
C ILE A 20 -6.11 11.59 1.22
N PHE A 21 -6.58 12.18 2.31
CA PHE A 21 -7.21 13.50 2.30
C PHE A 21 -6.22 14.66 2.07
N ALA A 22 -4.91 14.41 2.04
CA ALA A 22 -3.89 15.39 1.69
C ALA A 22 -3.56 15.41 0.18
N HIS A 23 -4.21 14.56 -0.62
CA HIS A 23 -4.02 14.46 -2.06
C HIS A 23 -5.34 14.68 -2.82
N ASP A 24 -5.23 15.16 -4.06
CA ASP A 24 -6.40 15.49 -4.90
C ASP A 24 -6.73 14.44 -5.95
N ARG A 25 -5.75 13.59 -6.32
CA ARG A 25 -5.87 12.60 -7.40
C ARG A 25 -5.32 11.25 -6.97
N PHE A 26 -5.95 10.20 -7.45
CA PHE A 26 -5.70 8.85 -7.00
C PHE A 26 -5.75 7.86 -8.14
N TRP A 27 -4.85 6.89 -8.10
CA TRP A 27 -4.86 5.77 -9.01
C TRP A 27 -4.87 4.49 -8.19
N VAL A 28 -5.55 3.47 -8.72
CA VAL A 28 -5.51 2.14 -8.13
C VAL A 28 -5.03 1.15 -9.18
N SER A 29 -4.31 0.15 -8.72
CA SER A 29 -3.96 -1.03 -9.50
C SER A 29 -4.16 -2.31 -8.69
N ASN A 30 -4.14 -3.42 -9.41
CA ASN A 30 -4.20 -4.74 -8.81
C ASN A 30 -2.99 -4.98 -7.90
N CYS A 31 -3.20 -5.78 -6.86
CA CYS A 31 -2.13 -6.25 -6.02
C CYS A 31 -1.23 -7.22 -6.80
N GLY A 32 -0.01 -6.80 -7.14
CA GLY A 32 0.96 -7.63 -7.85
C GLY A 32 1.26 -8.96 -7.15
N CYS A 33 1.26 -8.98 -5.81
CA CYS A 33 1.44 -10.24 -5.05
C CYS A 33 0.28 -11.23 -5.25
N ARG A 34 -0.95 -10.75 -5.46
CA ARG A 34 -2.11 -11.62 -5.71
C ARG A 34 -2.14 -12.08 -7.16
N GLU A 35 -1.78 -11.22 -8.11
CA GLU A 35 -1.69 -11.59 -9.52
C GLU A 35 -0.55 -12.57 -9.79
N GLY A 36 0.60 -12.38 -9.14
CA GLY A 36 1.77 -13.23 -9.30
C GLY A 36 1.67 -14.59 -8.59
N ASN A 37 0.63 -14.82 -7.79
CA ASN A 37 0.43 -16.07 -7.05
C ASN A 37 -0.89 -16.74 -7.46
N LYS A 38 -0.82 -17.99 -7.97
CA LYS A 38 -2.00 -18.77 -8.38
C LYS A 38 -3.00 -18.97 -7.23
N ASP A 39 -2.52 -19.04 -6.00
CA ASP A 39 -3.32 -19.16 -4.77
C ASP A 39 -3.43 -17.82 -4.02
N GLY A 40 -3.27 -16.70 -4.74
CA GLY A 40 -3.30 -15.34 -4.19
C GLY A 40 -4.51 -15.09 -3.29
N CYS A 41 -4.32 -14.26 -2.26
CA CYS A 41 -5.34 -13.98 -1.26
C CYS A 41 -6.66 -13.48 -1.88
N LYS A 42 -7.77 -14.11 -1.48
CA LYS A 42 -9.14 -13.77 -1.93
C LYS A 42 -9.95 -13.01 -0.88
N ARG A 43 -9.31 -12.55 0.20
CA ARG A 43 -9.98 -11.91 1.34
C ARG A 43 -10.71 -10.63 0.93
N SER A 44 -10.08 -9.80 0.10
CA SER A 44 -10.61 -8.51 -0.37
C SER A 44 -10.64 -8.41 -1.90
N ARG A 45 -11.19 -7.30 -2.41
CA ARG A 45 -10.97 -6.89 -3.82
C ARG A 45 -9.49 -6.89 -4.19
N ILE A 46 -9.18 -7.08 -5.47
CA ILE A 46 -7.79 -7.22 -5.96
C ILE A 46 -7.08 -5.88 -6.15
N ASP A 47 -7.82 -4.83 -6.52
CA ASP A 47 -7.33 -3.48 -6.73
C ASP A 47 -7.24 -2.72 -5.40
N VAL A 48 -6.13 -2.94 -4.71
CA VAL A 48 -5.84 -2.42 -3.37
C VAL A 48 -4.50 -1.68 -3.27
N CYS A 49 -3.82 -1.49 -4.41
CA CYS A 49 -2.59 -0.72 -4.49
C CYS A 49 -2.92 0.71 -4.92
N LEU A 50 -3.00 1.62 -3.96
CA LEU A 50 -3.30 3.03 -4.16
C LEU A 50 -2.03 3.82 -4.46
N SER A 51 -2.08 4.70 -5.46
CA SER A 51 -1.02 5.64 -5.82
C SER A 51 -1.57 7.07 -5.81
N PHE A 52 -0.78 8.02 -5.33
CA PHE A 52 -1.12 9.45 -5.36
C PHE A 52 -0.71 10.14 -6.67
N ARG A 53 -0.08 9.38 -7.57
CA ARG A 53 0.36 9.81 -8.90
C ARG A 53 0.10 8.70 -9.92
N GLY A 54 -0.21 9.08 -11.16
CA GLY A 54 -0.46 8.14 -12.27
C GLY A 54 0.77 7.79 -13.11
N ASP A 55 1.89 8.49 -12.89
CA ASP A 55 3.14 8.32 -13.64
C ASP A 55 4.19 7.47 -12.91
N ILE A 56 3.79 6.83 -11.80
CA ILE A 56 4.63 5.91 -11.04
C ILE A 56 4.30 4.47 -11.42
N GLY A 57 5.32 3.60 -11.37
CA GLY A 57 5.16 2.18 -11.65
C GLY A 57 4.17 1.51 -10.69
N SER A 58 3.40 0.56 -11.20
CA SER A 58 2.51 -0.28 -10.39
C SER A 58 3.09 -1.68 -10.26
N SER A 59 2.92 -2.30 -9.08
CA SER A 59 3.29 -3.70 -8.86
C SER A 59 2.38 -4.70 -9.57
N GLY A 60 1.14 -4.33 -9.88
CA GLY A 60 0.17 -5.15 -10.61
C GLY A 60 -0.45 -4.42 -11.80
N SER A 61 -1.32 -5.13 -12.52
CA SER A 61 -1.99 -4.63 -13.71
C SER A 61 -3.18 -3.71 -13.39
N GLY A 62 -3.79 -3.14 -14.44
CA GLY A 62 -5.06 -2.42 -14.31
C GLY A 62 -4.97 -1.03 -13.64
N LEU A 63 -3.82 -0.35 -13.74
CA LEU A 63 -3.68 1.02 -13.23
C LEU A 63 -4.72 1.95 -13.86
N ARG A 64 -5.57 2.56 -13.03
CA ARG A 64 -6.61 3.49 -13.47
C ARG A 64 -6.81 4.60 -12.44
N GLU A 65 -7.21 5.78 -12.90
CA GLU A 65 -7.59 6.89 -12.02
C GLU A 65 -8.94 6.60 -11.36
N ILE A 66 -9.07 6.93 -10.07
CA ILE A 66 -10.27 6.69 -9.27
C ILE A 66 -10.66 7.93 -8.44
N PRO A 67 -11.96 8.16 -8.19
CA PRO A 67 -12.39 9.25 -7.34
C PRO A 67 -12.11 8.97 -5.85
N LEU A 68 -12.03 10.02 -5.03
CA LEU A 68 -11.85 9.93 -3.58
C LEU A 68 -12.87 8.99 -2.92
N THR A 69 -14.12 8.97 -3.40
CA THR A 69 -15.17 8.09 -2.88
C THR A 69 -14.80 6.60 -3.00
N GLU A 70 -14.16 6.20 -4.09
CA GLU A 70 -13.69 4.83 -4.28
C GLU A 70 -12.48 4.53 -3.40
N VAL A 71 -11.58 5.50 -3.22
CA VAL A 71 -10.43 5.37 -2.30
C VAL A 71 -10.89 5.14 -0.86
N VAL A 72 -11.89 5.91 -0.42
CA VAL A 72 -12.48 5.75 0.91
C VAL A 72 -13.12 4.37 1.05
N ALA A 73 -13.84 3.88 0.02
CA ALA A 73 -14.40 2.53 0.05
C ALA A 73 -13.32 1.43 0.16
N ILE A 74 -12.18 1.59 -0.51
CA ILE A 74 -11.04 0.66 -0.37
C ILE A 74 -10.48 0.70 1.05
N LEU A 75 -10.32 1.89 1.64
CA LEU A 75 -9.84 2.05 3.02
C LEU A 75 -10.80 1.41 4.03
N ASP A 76 -12.11 1.60 3.84
CA ASP A 76 -13.13 1.02 4.71
C ASP A 76 -13.14 -0.52 4.60
N GLU A 77 -13.08 -1.06 3.39
CA GLU A 77 -12.93 -2.51 3.16
C GLU A 77 -11.64 -3.05 3.79
N ALA A 78 -10.53 -2.32 3.67
CA ALA A 78 -9.25 -2.69 4.29
C ALA A 78 -9.36 -2.79 5.82
N SER A 79 -10.07 -1.83 6.44
CA SER A 79 -10.32 -1.81 7.88
C SER A 79 -11.25 -2.96 8.34
N GLU A 80 -12.32 -3.20 7.60
CA GLU A 80 -13.28 -4.29 7.86
C GLU A 80 -12.59 -5.65 7.76
N LYS A 81 -11.86 -5.87 6.67
CA LYS A 81 -11.22 -7.14 6.35
C LYS A 81 -9.85 -7.32 6.98
N LYS A 82 -9.40 -6.39 7.82
CA LYS A 82 -8.11 -6.42 8.54
C LYS A 82 -6.90 -6.53 7.60
N LEU A 83 -6.91 -5.78 6.51
CA LEU A 83 -5.73 -5.58 5.68
C LEU A 83 -4.76 -4.64 6.41
N VAL A 84 -3.46 -4.90 6.24
CA VAL A 84 -2.39 -4.07 6.80
C VAL A 84 -2.17 -2.87 5.89
N THR A 85 -2.23 -1.67 6.45
CA THR A 85 -1.98 -0.45 5.70
C THR A 85 -0.49 -0.19 5.57
N ARG A 86 0.04 -0.26 4.35
CA ARG A 86 1.47 -0.17 4.08
C ARG A 86 1.76 0.90 3.04
N PRO A 87 2.00 2.15 3.45
CA PRO A 87 2.45 3.17 2.52
C PRO A 87 3.81 2.81 1.92
N PHE A 88 4.04 3.30 0.71
CA PHE A 88 5.32 3.15 0.00
C PHE A 88 5.92 4.50 -0.37
N ARG A 89 7.23 4.58 -0.26
CA ARG A 89 8.04 5.76 -0.57
C ARG A 89 8.60 5.69 -1.98
N GLY A 90 8.85 6.85 -2.56
CA GLY A 90 9.44 6.95 -3.89
C GLY A 90 10.82 6.32 -3.97
N GLU A 91 11.15 5.75 -5.14
CA GLU A 91 12.47 5.19 -5.38
C GLU A 91 13.56 6.26 -5.45
N LYS A 92 13.22 7.41 -6.02
CA LYS A 92 14.13 8.56 -6.18
C LYS A 92 14.26 9.39 -4.90
N ASP A 93 13.16 9.50 -4.14
CA ASP A 93 13.11 10.24 -2.90
C ASP A 93 12.36 9.44 -1.83
N ARG A 94 13.12 8.89 -0.87
CA ARG A 94 12.60 8.10 0.24
C ARG A 94 11.88 8.94 1.30
N SER A 95 11.92 10.27 1.22
CA SER A 95 11.16 11.14 2.12
C SER A 95 9.70 11.33 1.69
N VAL A 96 9.39 11.05 0.42
CA VAL A 96 8.06 11.24 -0.17
C VAL A 96 7.31 9.91 -0.19
N THR A 97 6.09 9.90 0.36
CA THR A 97 5.17 8.77 0.23
C THR A 97 4.40 8.91 -1.08
N GLU A 98 4.45 7.89 -1.93
CA GLU A 98 3.86 7.91 -3.27
C GLU A 98 2.53 7.14 -3.35
N GLY A 99 2.20 6.37 -2.32
CA GLY A 99 0.93 5.66 -2.26
C GLY A 99 0.81 4.73 -1.07
N ILE A 100 -0.23 3.90 -1.08
CA ILE A 100 -0.61 2.98 -0.01
C ILE A 100 -1.00 1.61 -0.57
N CYS A 101 -0.31 0.57 -0.11
CA CYS A 101 -0.71 -0.81 -0.33
C CYS A 101 -1.56 -1.30 0.85
N PHE A 102 -2.81 -1.70 0.59
CA PHE A 102 -3.63 -2.39 1.60
C PHE A 102 -3.38 -3.90 1.51
N CYS A 103 -2.37 -4.32 2.25
CA CYS A 103 -1.76 -5.64 2.12
C CYS A 103 -2.52 -6.71 2.91
N CYS A 104 -2.71 -7.88 2.31
CA CYS A 104 -3.30 -9.04 2.99
C CYS A 104 -2.33 -9.78 3.92
N ASN A 105 -1.03 -9.49 3.89
CA ASN A 105 -0.01 -10.02 4.81
C ASN A 105 0.13 -11.56 4.84
N ASP A 106 -0.51 -12.28 3.92
CA ASP A 106 -0.53 -13.74 3.82
C ASP A 106 0.15 -14.25 2.54
N CYS A 107 0.13 -13.46 1.46
CA CYS A 107 0.79 -13.77 0.20
C CYS A 107 1.84 -12.72 -0.22
N CYS A 108 2.24 -11.84 0.70
CA CYS A 108 3.07 -10.68 0.39
C CYS A 108 4.56 -11.04 0.20
N GLY A 109 5.16 -10.53 -0.87
CA GLY A 109 6.60 -10.68 -1.16
C GLY A 109 7.50 -10.26 0.00
N TYR A 110 7.15 -9.20 0.73
CA TYR A 110 7.88 -8.75 1.94
C TYR A 110 7.95 -9.76 3.09
N ILE A 111 7.07 -10.74 3.11
CA ILE A 111 7.01 -11.77 4.17
C ILE A 111 7.62 -13.07 3.66
N LEU A 112 7.35 -13.38 2.39
CA LEU A 112 7.82 -14.59 1.74
C LEU A 112 9.29 -14.47 1.30
N ASN A 113 9.77 -13.27 1.00
CA ASN A 113 11.14 -12.96 0.63
C ASN A 113 11.84 -12.22 1.78
N ARG A 114 12.78 -12.90 2.44
CA ARG A 114 13.50 -12.41 3.64
C ARG A 114 14.47 -11.26 3.35
N GLU A 115 14.71 -10.92 2.09
CA GLU A 115 15.59 -9.83 1.69
C GLU A 115 14.90 -8.46 1.71
N GLU A 116 13.58 -8.42 1.49
CA GLU A 116 12.82 -7.17 1.52
C GLU A 116 12.52 -6.74 2.96
N ARG A 117 13.04 -5.57 3.36
CA ARG A 117 12.77 -4.99 4.67
C ARG A 117 11.58 -4.04 4.60
N CYS A 118 10.69 -4.12 5.59
CA CYS A 118 9.63 -3.16 5.81
C CYS A 118 9.93 -2.39 7.09
N ASP A 119 9.77 -1.07 7.05
CA ASP A 119 9.79 -0.27 8.27
C ASP A 119 8.57 -0.57 9.14
N LYS A 120 8.79 -0.53 10.45
CA LYS A 120 7.74 -0.64 11.46
C LYS A 120 6.79 0.56 11.45
N GLY A 121 7.21 1.67 10.81
CA GLY A 121 6.52 2.96 10.88
C GLY A 121 6.61 3.60 12.26
N THR A 122 5.94 4.73 12.43
CA THR A 122 6.01 5.55 13.65
C THR A 122 5.09 5.08 14.79
N GLN A 123 4.20 4.12 14.56
CA GLN A 123 3.07 3.80 15.45
C GLN A 123 3.09 2.37 16.05
N ILE A 124 4.19 1.62 15.92
CA ILE A 124 4.20 0.21 16.37
C ILE A 124 4.13 0.05 17.90
N GLU A 125 4.40 1.11 18.67
CA GLU A 125 4.35 1.07 20.14
C GLU A 125 2.97 1.43 20.72
N SER A 126 1.93 1.60 19.91
CA SER A 126 0.63 2.09 20.39
C SER A 126 -0.60 1.31 19.90
N THR A 127 -0.43 0.11 19.35
CA THR A 127 -1.56 -0.73 18.90
C THR A 127 -1.70 -1.99 19.75
#